data_AF-A0A358MMZ4-F1
#
_entry.id   AF-A0A358MMZ4-F1
#
_cell.length_a   1.000
_cell.length_b   1.000
_cell.length_c   1.000
_cell.angle_alpha   90.00
_cell.angle_beta   90.00
_cell.angle_gamma   90.00
#
_symmetry.space_group_name_H-M   'P 1'
#
loop_
_entity.id
_entity.type
_entity.pdbx_description
1 polymer ?
#
loop_
_entity_poly.entity_id
_entity_poly.type
_entity_poly.pdbx_seq_one_letter_code
_entity_poly.pdbx_strand_id
1 'polypeptide(L)' 'FLGWVHFPKHRILRATTKSRMFSRIKEMSTLETVQSYLGLLKHGNTEKVRQELLGQYWLWKL' A
#
# COMPACT_ATOMS: atom_id res chain seq x y z
N PHE A 1 14.51 4.59 5.85
CA PHE A 1 13.97 4.89 7.20
C PHE A 1 12.47 5.23 7.28
N LEU A 2 11.77 5.56 6.17
CA LEU A 2 10.45 6.22 6.18
C LEU A 2 9.18 5.32 6.02
N GLY A 3 9.31 4.00 5.98
CA GLY A 3 8.16 3.10 5.73
C GLY A 3 8.53 1.67 5.37
N TRP A 4 9.82 1.44 5.14
CA TRP A 4 10.37 0.22 4.58
C TRP A 4 11.35 -0.44 5.54
N VAL A 5 11.33 -1.77 5.57
CA VAL A 5 12.41 -2.62 6.07
C VAL A 5 13.33 -2.91 4.88
N HIS A 6 14.61 -2.61 5.04
CA HIS A 6 15.60 -2.79 4.00
C HIS A 6 16.35 -4.10 4.23
N PHE A 7 16.36 -4.96 3.22
CA PHE A 7 17.22 -6.13 3.15
C PHE A 7 18.24 -5.92 2.03
N PRO A 8 19.38 -6.63 2.03
CA PRO A 8 20.45 -6.43 1.03
C PRO A 8 19.98 -6.54 -0.43
N LYS A 9 18.95 -7.34 -0.71
CA LYS A 9 18.44 -7.60 -2.08
C LYS A 9 17.01 -7.11 -2.33
N HIS A 10 16.26 -6.71 -1.30
CA HIS A 10 14.86 -6.32 -1.46
C HIS A 10 14.39 -5.40 -0.33
N ARG A 11 13.25 -4.73 -0.53
CA ARG A 11 12.60 -3.90 0.48
C ARG A 11 11.20 -4.43 0.76
N ILE A 12 10.83 -4.48 2.02
CA ILE A 12 9.49 -4.89 2.47
C ILE A 12 8.82 -3.71 3.15
N LEU A 13 7.52 -3.51 2.91
CA LEU A 13 6.75 -2.47 3.59
C LEU A 13 6.58 -2.83 5.08
N ARG A 14 6.77 -1.86 5.98
CA ARG A 14 6.53 -2.09 7.41
C ARG A 14 5.07 -2.37 7.69
N ALA A 15 4.79 -3.23 8.67
CA ALA A 15 3.43 -3.56 9.09
C ALA A 15 2.61 -2.31 9.50
N THR A 16 3.22 -1.37 10.23
CA THR A 16 2.55 -0.11 10.63
C THR A 16 2.19 0.76 9.43
N THR A 17 3.05 0.80 8.40
CA THR A 17 2.79 1.54 7.15
C THR A 17 1.71 0.86 6.33
N LYS A 18 1.76 -0.48 6.21
CA LYS A 18 0.71 -1.30 5.59
C LYS A 18 -0.65 -1.04 6.27
N SER A 19 -0.70 -1.09 7.59
CA SER A 19 -1.93 -0.86 8.37
C SER A 19 -2.52 0.53 8.14
N ARG A 20 -1.69 1.59 8.24
CA ARG A 20 -2.14 2.98 8.02
C ARG A 20 -2.65 3.21 6.61
N MET A 21 -1.98 2.64 5.62
CA MET A 21 -2.39 2.69 4.21
C MET A 21 -3.80 2.12 4.02
N PHE A 22 -4.08 0.93 4.60
CA PHE A 22 -5.42 0.34 4.50
C PHE A 22 -6.48 1.09 5.28
N SER A 23 -6.18 1.59 6.48
CA SER A 23 -7.11 2.46 7.21
C SER A 23 -7.48 3.69 6.37
N ARG A 24 -6.50 4.30 5.70
CA ARG A 24 -6.75 5.47 4.85
C ARG A 24 -7.63 5.16 3.65
N ILE A 25 -7.47 3.99 3.01
CA ILE A 25 -8.32 3.55 1.89
C ILE A 25 -9.77 3.37 2.32
N LYS A 26 -9.99 2.85 3.55
CA LYS A 26 -11.34 2.68 4.11
C LYS A 26 -12.04 4.00 4.40
N GLU A 27 -11.28 4.97 4.91
CA GLU A 27 -11.80 6.31 5.21
C GLU A 27 -11.97 7.17 3.95
N MET A 28 -11.07 7.02 2.97
CA MET A 28 -10.98 7.89 1.81
C MET A 28 -10.41 7.12 0.60
N SER A 29 -11.32 6.52 -0.18
CA SER A 29 -11.02 5.71 -1.37
C SER A 29 -10.86 6.54 -2.65
N THR A 30 -10.17 7.70 -2.60
CA THR A 30 -9.98 8.51 -3.81
C THR A 30 -8.95 7.90 -4.76
N LEU A 31 -9.12 8.15 -6.06
CA LEU A 31 -8.25 7.59 -7.10
C LEU A 31 -6.79 8.06 -6.93
N GLU A 32 -6.59 9.31 -6.53
CA GLU A 32 -5.28 9.92 -6.30
C GLU A 32 -4.55 9.23 -5.14
N THR A 33 -5.26 8.91 -4.05
CA THR A 33 -4.72 8.22 -2.88
C THR A 33 -4.24 6.82 -3.25
N VAL A 34 -5.06 6.09 -4.01
CA VAL A 34 -4.72 4.75 -4.49
C VAL A 34 -3.52 4.79 -5.43
N GLN A 35 -3.50 5.70 -6.40
CA GLN A 35 -2.37 5.85 -7.32
C GLN A 35 -1.06 6.19 -6.58
N SER A 36 -1.12 7.07 -5.58
CA SER A 36 0.04 7.39 -4.73
C SER A 36 0.61 6.14 -4.05
N TYR A 37 -0.26 5.31 -3.45
CA TYR A 37 0.16 4.06 -2.82
C TYR A 37 0.64 3.01 -3.83
N LEU A 38 0.02 2.90 -5.01
CA LEU A 38 0.49 2.01 -6.07
C LEU A 38 1.91 2.38 -6.53
N GLY A 39 2.21 3.68 -6.67
CA GLY A 39 3.55 4.18 -6.97
C GLY A 39 4.56 3.77 -5.92
N LEU A 40 4.22 3.94 -4.63
CA LEU A 40 5.05 3.51 -3.51
C LEU A 40 5.35 2.00 -3.55
N LEU A 41 4.32 1.17 -3.73
CA LEU A 41 4.42 -0.29 -3.72
C LEU A 41 5.28 -0.84 -4.88
N LYS A 42 5.41 -0.11 -5.99
CA LYS A 42 6.28 -0.48 -7.13
C LYS A 42 7.75 -0.68 -6.74
N HIS A 43 8.22 -0.05 -5.67
CA HIS A 43 9.65 -0.01 -5.31
C HIS A 43 10.12 -1.11 -4.35
N GLY A 44 9.30 -2.13 -4.06
CA GLY A 44 9.68 -3.22 -3.17
C GLY A 44 8.92 -4.52 -3.43
N ASN A 45 9.21 -5.54 -2.61
CA ASN A 45 8.53 -6.83 -2.69
C ASN A 45 7.14 -6.73 -2.04
N THR A 46 6.21 -6.13 -2.77
CA THR A 46 4.88 -5.79 -2.25
C THR A 46 3.73 -6.19 -3.18
N GLU A 47 3.97 -7.11 -4.11
CA GLU A 47 2.96 -7.62 -5.06
C GLU A 47 1.65 -8.02 -4.37
N LYS A 48 1.74 -8.82 -3.30
CA LYS A 48 0.57 -9.24 -2.50
C LYS A 48 -0.17 -8.05 -1.89
N VAL A 49 0.56 -7.07 -1.35
CA VAL A 49 0.00 -5.86 -0.75
C VAL A 49 -0.71 -5.00 -1.81
N ARG A 50 -0.18 -4.97 -3.04
CA ARG A 50 -0.80 -4.27 -4.16
C ARG A 50 -2.14 -4.88 -4.54
N GLN A 51 -2.24 -6.20 -4.61
CA GLN A 51 -3.49 -6.90 -4.90
C GLN A 51 -4.52 -6.66 -3.79
N GLU A 52 -4.10 -6.75 -2.52
CA GLU A 52 -4.95 -6.42 -1.37
C GLU A 52 -5.47 -4.96 -1.44
N LEU A 53 -4.59 -4.01 -1.80
CA LEU A 53 -4.94 -2.59 -1.95
C LEU A 53 -6.02 -2.36 -3.01
N LEU A 54 -5.87 -2.97 -4.18
CA LEU A 54 -6.85 -2.87 -5.25
C LEU A 54 -8.18 -3.51 -4.81
N GLY A 55 -8.14 -4.69 -4.19
CA GLY A 55 -9.34 -5.34 -3.66
C GLY A 55 -10.10 -4.47 -2.65
N GLN A 56 -9.39 -3.84 -1.71
CA GLN A 56 -9.99 -2.89 -0.77
C GLN A 56 -10.55 -1.67 -1.50
N TYR A 57 -9.81 -1.08 -2.44
CA TYR A 57 -10.30 0.06 -3.22
C TYR A 57 -11.61 -0.25 -3.94
N TRP A 58 -11.73 -1.40 -4.61
CA TRP A 58 -12.97 -1.81 -5.28
C TRP A 58 -14.13 -2.02 -4.29
N LEU A 59 -13.84 -2.56 -3.10
CA LEU A 59 -14.85 -2.82 -2.07
C LEU A 59 -15.42 -1.54 -1.45
N TRP A 60 -14.58 -0.52 -1.20
CA TRP A 60 -14.99 0.75 -0.56
C TRP A 60 -15.30 1.88 -1.57
N LYS A 61 -15.32 1.57 -2.86
CA LYS A 61 -15.75 2.50 -3.92
C LYS A 61 -17.25 2.37 -4.21
N LEU A 62 -17.84 1.23 -3.90
CA LEU A 62 -19.29 0.98 -3.95
C LEU A 62 -19.98 1.66 -2.76
#